data_AF-A0A1J7BKB8-F1
#
_entry.id   AF-A0A1J7BKB8-F1
#
_cell.length_a   1.000
_cell.length_b   1.000
_cell.length_c   1.000
_cell.angle_alpha   90.00
_cell.angle_beta   90.00
_cell.angle_gamma   90.00
#
_symmetry.space_group_name_H-M   'P 1'
#
loop_
_entity.id
_entity.type
_entity.pdbx_description
1 polymer ?
#
loop_
_entity_poly.entity_id
_entity_poly.type
_entity_poly.pdbx_seq_one_letter_code
_entity_poly.pdbx_strand_id
1 'polypeptide(L)'
;MHPTEARAETGTPTEPAWRSVELSFLAAAETADLSENWAWKARDAGLLHAPCGAEDVIALRVYALVVQFPWPGQRRGRNVSQKLELWQTVVVEMAREAVFDPRTTVDTVLWVEPGGGTLVTSPGDRAAHELDRLTGRTAVRLPVGLWVAQLPDAIRAATSKPRRPGRRPAA
;
A
#
# COMPACT_ATOMS: atom_id res chain seq x y z
N MET A 1 -33.52 -45.46 -13.44
CA MET A 1 -33.72 -44.08 -13.92
C MET A 1 -32.84 -43.20 -13.04
N HIS A 2 -31.59 -42.96 -13.44
CA HIS A 2 -30.62 -42.17 -12.67
C HIS A 2 -30.70 -40.72 -13.14
N PRO A 3 -30.88 -39.72 -12.26
CA PRO A 3 -30.71 -38.34 -12.65
C PRO A 3 -29.21 -38.02 -12.72
N THR A 4 -28.81 -37.53 -13.89
CA THR A 4 -27.50 -36.96 -14.19
C THR A 4 -27.32 -35.68 -13.36
N GLU A 5 -26.45 -35.71 -12.36
CA GLU A 5 -26.02 -34.48 -11.67
C GLU A 5 -25.22 -33.62 -12.64
N ALA A 6 -25.74 -32.41 -12.85
CA ALA A 6 -25.14 -31.36 -13.64
C ALA A 6 -23.78 -30.98 -13.06
N ARG A 7 -22.76 -30.97 -13.92
CA ARG A 7 -21.45 -30.41 -13.62
C ARG A 7 -21.62 -28.91 -13.35
N ALA A 8 -21.26 -28.48 -12.14
CA ALA A 8 -21.09 -27.07 -11.82
C ALA A 8 -19.92 -26.51 -12.65
N GLU A 9 -20.23 -25.55 -13.52
CA GLU A 9 -19.25 -24.75 -14.23
C GLU A 9 -18.49 -23.88 -13.22
N THR A 10 -17.25 -24.24 -12.92
CA THR A 10 -16.30 -23.41 -12.20
C THR A 10 -15.90 -22.23 -13.07
N GLY A 11 -16.73 -21.18 -13.08
CA GLY A 11 -16.33 -19.87 -13.59
C GLY A 11 -15.13 -19.38 -12.80
N THR A 12 -14.01 -19.15 -13.48
CA THR A 12 -12.81 -18.55 -12.88
C THR A 12 -13.21 -17.19 -12.30
N PRO A 13 -12.92 -16.87 -11.03
CA PRO A 13 -13.22 -15.56 -10.48
C PRO A 13 -12.49 -14.53 -11.34
N THR A 14 -13.24 -13.68 -12.05
CA THR A 14 -12.65 -12.58 -12.82
C THR A 14 -11.99 -11.65 -11.81
N GLU A 15 -10.66 -11.55 -11.89
CA GLU A 15 -9.91 -10.63 -11.04
C GLU A 15 -10.44 -9.21 -11.25
N PRO A 16 -10.70 -8.43 -10.19
CA PRO A 16 -11.32 -7.14 -10.35
C PRO A 16 -10.40 -6.19 -11.12
N ALA A 17 -10.95 -5.51 -12.15
CA ALA A 17 -10.20 -4.71 -13.12
C ALA A 17 -9.29 -3.63 -12.52
N TRP A 18 -9.56 -3.16 -11.29
CA TRP A 18 -8.70 -2.19 -10.59
C TRP A 18 -7.34 -2.77 -10.19
N ARG A 19 -7.20 -4.09 -10.08
CA ARG A 19 -5.92 -4.76 -9.75
C ARG A 19 -4.93 -4.77 -10.92
N SER A 20 -5.44 -4.72 -12.14
CA SER A 20 -4.62 -4.71 -13.37
C SER A 20 -4.47 -3.30 -13.95
N VAL A 21 -4.74 -2.25 -13.15
CA VAL A 21 -4.59 -0.87 -13.63
C VAL A 21 -3.10 -0.53 -13.76
N GLU A 22 -2.76 0.15 -14.85
CA GLU A 22 -1.45 0.74 -15.04
C GLU A 22 -1.53 2.25 -14.83
N LEU A 23 -0.82 2.74 -13.81
CA LEU A 23 -0.73 4.15 -13.45
C LEU A 23 0.65 4.70 -13.80
N SER A 24 0.70 5.98 -14.13
CA SER A 24 1.97 6.72 -14.12
C SER A 24 2.40 7.00 -12.68
N PHE A 25 3.68 7.35 -12.47
CA PHE A 25 4.18 7.78 -11.15
C PHE A 25 3.33 8.91 -10.52
N LEU A 26 2.95 9.90 -11.33
CA LEU A 26 2.10 11.00 -10.87
C LEU A 26 0.70 10.52 -10.48
N ALA A 27 0.09 9.67 -11.30
CA ALA A 27 -1.23 9.12 -11.00
C ALA A 27 -1.21 8.24 -9.74
N ALA A 28 -0.14 7.47 -9.52
CA ALA A 28 0.05 6.70 -8.29
C ALA A 28 0.19 7.62 -7.06
N ALA A 29 0.95 8.72 -7.16
CA ALA A 29 1.06 9.73 -6.10
C ALA A 29 -0.29 10.40 -5.78
N GLU A 30 -1.02 10.85 -6.81
CA GLU A 30 -2.34 11.46 -6.63
C GLU A 30 -3.32 10.47 -5.98
N THR A 31 -3.33 9.22 -6.44
CA THR A 31 -4.19 8.16 -5.86
C THR A 31 -3.80 7.84 -4.42
N ALA A 32 -2.52 7.97 -4.09
CA ALA A 32 -2.00 7.80 -2.74
C ALA A 32 -2.29 9.00 -1.83
N ASP A 33 -2.88 10.09 -2.35
CA ASP A 33 -3.06 11.38 -1.67
C ASP A 33 -1.72 12.01 -1.24
N LEU A 34 -0.74 11.95 -2.14
CA LEU A 34 0.61 12.44 -1.95
C LEU A 34 1.04 13.38 -3.07
N SER A 35 1.99 14.27 -2.77
CA SER A 35 2.61 15.10 -3.80
C SER A 35 3.51 14.29 -4.73
N GLU A 36 3.68 14.75 -5.97
CA GLU A 36 4.52 14.10 -6.99
C GLU A 36 5.96 13.84 -6.51
N ASN A 37 6.49 14.72 -5.65
CA ASN A 37 7.82 14.56 -5.06
C ASN A 37 8.01 13.21 -4.34
N TRP A 38 6.94 12.64 -3.76
CA TRP A 38 7.01 11.34 -3.11
C TRP A 38 7.19 10.20 -4.10
N ALA A 39 6.57 10.25 -5.28
CA ALA A 39 6.79 9.26 -6.31
C ALA A 39 8.23 9.30 -6.83
N TRP A 40 8.81 10.51 -7.01
CA TRP A 40 10.21 10.63 -7.40
C TRP A 40 11.17 10.06 -6.35
N LYS A 41 10.95 10.38 -5.06
CA LYS A 41 11.74 9.80 -3.96
C LYS A 41 11.64 8.27 -3.92
N ALA A 42 10.44 7.72 -4.09
CA ALA A 42 10.24 6.27 -4.07
C ALA A 42 10.88 5.58 -5.28
N ARG A 43 10.81 6.19 -6.47
CA ARG A 43 11.53 5.72 -7.67
C ARG A 43 13.04 5.71 -7.44
N ASP A 44 13.59 6.80 -6.92
CA ASP A 44 15.03 6.94 -6.67
C ASP A 44 15.50 5.98 -5.55
N ALA A 45 14.61 5.61 -4.64
CA ALA A 45 14.82 4.58 -3.63
C ALA A 45 14.68 3.14 -4.18
N GLY A 46 14.32 2.97 -5.46
CA GLY A 46 14.11 1.66 -6.09
C GLY A 46 12.84 0.94 -5.64
N LEU A 47 11.89 1.64 -5.01
CA LEU A 47 10.62 1.06 -4.58
C LEU A 47 9.56 1.07 -5.68
N LEU A 48 9.65 2.00 -6.63
CA LEU A 48 8.58 2.27 -7.58
C LEU A 48 9.09 2.12 -9.01
N HIS A 49 8.43 1.27 -9.79
CA HIS A 49 8.75 1.00 -11.19
C HIS A 49 7.52 1.32 -12.06
N ALA A 50 7.76 1.77 -13.30
CA ALA A 50 6.68 2.01 -14.25
C ALA A 50 6.49 0.78 -15.16
N PRO A 51 5.25 0.41 -15.51
CA PRO A 51 3.99 1.00 -15.03
C PRO A 51 3.70 0.67 -13.55
N CYS A 52 2.99 1.56 -12.85
CA CYS A 52 2.66 1.38 -11.44
C CYS A 52 1.30 0.70 -11.27
N GLY A 53 1.22 -0.30 -10.39
CA GLY A 53 -0.01 -1.01 -10.04
C GLY A 53 -0.77 -0.40 -8.85
N ALA A 54 -1.83 -1.09 -8.42
CA ALA A 54 -2.63 -0.69 -7.27
C ALA A 54 -1.86 -0.86 -5.94
N GLU A 55 -0.98 -1.85 -5.87
CA GLU A 55 -0.06 -2.13 -4.77
C GLU A 55 0.96 -1.01 -4.58
N ASP A 56 1.39 -0.35 -5.67
CA ASP A 56 2.32 0.78 -5.60
C ASP A 56 1.70 1.98 -4.88
N VAL A 57 0.38 2.16 -4.95
CA VAL A 57 -0.34 3.23 -4.24
C VAL A 57 -0.24 3.01 -2.72
N ILE A 58 -0.44 1.78 -2.26
CA ILE A 58 -0.34 1.43 -0.84
C ILE A 58 1.12 1.48 -0.38
N ALA A 59 2.04 0.95 -1.19
CA ALA A 59 3.47 1.03 -0.95
C ALA A 59 3.93 2.47 -0.77
N LEU A 60 3.44 3.39 -1.61
CA LEU A 60 3.80 4.80 -1.57
C LEU A 60 3.27 5.50 -0.31
N ARG A 61 2.04 5.21 0.13
CA ARG A 61 1.49 5.71 1.40
C ARG A 61 2.35 5.27 2.59
N VAL A 62 2.72 3.99 2.62
CA VAL A 62 3.53 3.41 3.71
C VAL A 62 4.93 3.97 3.68
N TYR A 63 5.57 4.01 2.51
CA TYR A 63 6.89 4.60 2.30
C TYR A 63 6.96 6.03 2.83
N ALA A 64 6.01 6.89 2.44
CA ALA A 64 5.97 8.28 2.88
C ALA A 64 5.93 8.43 4.40
N LEU A 65 5.31 7.49 5.11
CA LEU A 65 5.27 7.49 6.58
C LEU A 65 6.57 6.97 7.20
N VAL A 66 7.04 5.79 6.77
CA VAL A 66 8.16 5.08 7.45
C VAL A 66 9.49 5.79 7.29
N VAL A 67 9.73 6.47 6.16
CA VAL A 67 10.99 7.21 5.96
C VAL A 67 11.06 8.48 6.79
N GLN A 68 9.92 9.00 7.24
CA GLN A 68 9.87 10.17 8.11
C GLN A 68 9.94 9.79 9.59
N PHE A 69 9.67 8.53 9.94
CA PHE A 69 9.48 8.11 11.32
C PHE A 69 10.81 7.91 12.09
N PRO A 70 11.12 8.69 13.14
CA PRO A 70 12.32 8.50 13.94
C PRO A 70 12.04 7.57 15.13
N TRP A 71 12.75 6.44 15.22
CA TRP A 71 12.70 5.59 16.40
C TRP A 71 13.46 6.22 17.57
N PRO A 72 12.92 6.18 18.80
CA PRO A 72 13.64 6.60 20.00
C PRO A 72 14.98 5.87 20.13
N GLY A 73 16.06 6.61 20.40
CA GLY A 73 17.40 6.04 20.52
C GLY A 73 18.15 5.85 19.20
N GLN A 74 17.49 5.96 18.04
CA GLN A 74 18.16 5.96 16.74
C GLN A 74 18.48 7.40 16.30
N ARG A 75 19.76 7.73 16.19
CA ARG A 75 20.19 9.02 15.61
C ARG A 75 20.34 8.86 14.10
N ARG A 76 19.45 9.50 13.33
CA ARG A 76 19.63 9.62 11.87
C ARG A 76 20.77 10.59 11.55
N GLY A 77 21.80 10.11 10.86
CA GLY A 77 22.88 10.96 10.35
C GLY A 77 22.36 11.92 9.28
N ARG A 78 22.55 13.23 9.46
CA ARG A 78 22.01 14.28 8.56
C ARG A 78 22.58 14.27 7.13
N ASN A 79 23.75 13.66 6.90
CA ASN A 79 24.55 13.88 5.68
C ASN A 79 24.82 12.62 4.83
N VAL A 80 24.16 11.50 5.11
CA VAL A 80 24.30 10.29 4.26
C VAL A 80 23.15 10.27 3.27
N SER A 81 23.40 10.02 1.98
CA SER A 81 22.35 9.69 1.02
C SER A 81 21.64 8.44 1.56
N GLN A 82 20.49 8.63 2.18
CA GLN A 82 19.86 7.61 3.01
C GLN A 82 19.19 6.60 2.09
N LYS A 83 19.88 5.49 1.84
CA LYS A 83 19.23 4.27 1.36
C LYS A 83 18.21 3.83 2.41
N LEU A 84 17.11 3.24 1.95
CA LEU A 84 16.13 2.64 2.83
C LEU A 84 16.79 1.63 3.77
N GLU A 85 16.45 1.72 5.04
CA GLU A 85 16.80 0.69 6.01
C GLU A 85 16.00 -0.58 5.70
N LEU A 86 16.58 -1.76 6.01
CA LEU A 86 15.96 -3.05 5.68
C LEU A 86 14.52 -3.16 6.21
N TRP A 87 14.27 -2.71 7.44
CA TRP A 87 12.93 -2.77 8.04
C TRP A 87 11.92 -1.90 7.27
N GLN A 88 12.35 -0.78 6.68
CA GLN A 88 11.48 0.10 5.89
C GLN A 88 11.06 -0.61 4.61
N THR A 89 12.01 -1.26 3.92
CA THR A 89 11.71 -2.07 2.73
C THR A 89 10.74 -3.21 3.07
N VAL A 90 11.01 -3.96 4.14
CA VAL A 90 10.12 -5.06 4.58
C VAL A 90 8.69 -4.57 4.82
N VAL A 91 8.53 -3.46 5.54
CA VAL A 91 7.21 -2.90 5.87
C VAL A 91 6.46 -2.43 4.62
N VAL A 92 7.17 -1.84 3.65
CA VAL A 92 6.59 -1.44 2.36
C VAL A 92 6.14 -2.66 1.55
N GLU A 93 6.94 -3.71 1.49
CA GLU A 93 6.60 -4.95 0.77
C GLU A 93 5.42 -5.69 1.43
N MET A 94 5.38 -5.78 2.76
CA MET A 94 4.20 -6.32 3.46
C MET A 94 2.92 -5.57 3.09
N ALA A 95 3.00 -4.25 2.98
CA ALA A 95 1.88 -3.43 2.55
C ALA A 95 1.44 -3.69 1.09
N ARG A 96 2.37 -3.99 0.17
CA ARG A 96 2.05 -4.44 -1.19
C ARG A 96 1.31 -5.77 -1.17
N GLU A 97 1.86 -6.74 -0.45
CA GLU A 97 1.28 -8.09 -0.35
C GLU A 97 -0.15 -8.06 0.18
N ALA A 98 -0.45 -7.14 1.12
CA ALA A 98 -1.80 -6.96 1.64
C ALA A 98 -2.85 -6.62 0.57
N VAL A 99 -2.48 -6.02 -0.57
CA VAL A 99 -3.42 -5.70 -1.67
C VAL A 99 -3.95 -6.97 -2.33
N PHE A 100 -3.11 -8.00 -2.40
CA PHE A 100 -3.42 -9.26 -3.06
C PHE A 100 -3.82 -10.37 -2.09
N ASP A 101 -3.51 -10.26 -0.79
CA ASP A 101 -3.90 -11.24 0.22
C ASP A 101 -5.44 -11.29 0.35
N PRO A 102 -6.09 -12.43 0.05
CA PRO A 102 -7.54 -12.58 0.18
C PRO A 102 -8.03 -12.49 1.64
N ARG A 103 -7.14 -12.57 2.62
CA ARG A 103 -7.44 -12.39 4.06
C ARG A 103 -7.43 -10.92 4.47
N THR A 104 -7.03 -10.00 3.59
CA THR A 104 -7.08 -8.58 3.89
C THR A 104 -8.53 -8.11 4.01
N THR A 105 -8.88 -7.63 5.19
CA THR A 105 -10.18 -7.04 5.50
C THR A 105 -10.01 -5.54 5.74
N VAL A 106 -11.11 -4.80 5.88
CA VAL A 106 -11.07 -3.38 6.27
C VAL A 106 -10.40 -3.17 7.65
N ASP A 107 -10.44 -4.19 8.50
CA ASP A 107 -9.83 -4.19 9.83
C ASP A 107 -8.34 -4.52 9.82
N THR A 108 -7.78 -4.93 8.67
CA THR A 108 -6.36 -5.25 8.56
C THR A 108 -5.49 -4.05 8.90
N VAL A 109 -4.54 -4.28 9.79
CA VAL A 109 -3.57 -3.28 10.23
C VAL A 109 -2.16 -3.80 10.02
N LEU A 110 -1.25 -2.89 9.70
CA LEU A 110 0.18 -3.13 9.71
C LEU A 110 0.75 -2.44 10.94
N TRP A 111 1.21 -3.23 11.90
CA TRP A 111 2.03 -2.74 13.01
C TRP A 111 3.46 -2.58 12.51
N VAL A 112 4.02 -1.40 12.70
CA VAL A 112 5.40 -1.06 12.33
C VAL A 112 6.21 -0.89 13.60
N GLU A 113 7.34 -1.56 13.69
CA GLU A 113 8.25 -1.60 14.84
C GLU A 113 9.69 -1.33 14.37
N PRO A 114 10.65 -1.00 15.27
CA PRO A 114 12.05 -0.74 14.88
C PRO A 114 12.72 -1.86 14.07
N GLY A 115 12.26 -3.10 14.22
CA GLY A 115 12.81 -4.27 13.54
C GLY A 115 12.06 -4.71 12.27
N GLY A 116 10.91 -4.11 11.94
CA GLY A 116 10.08 -4.58 10.82
C GLY A 116 8.60 -4.26 11.02
N GLY A 117 7.74 -5.16 10.57
CA GLY A 117 6.31 -5.03 10.77
C GLY A 117 5.57 -6.35 10.89
N THR A 118 4.32 -6.26 11.32
CA THR A 118 3.39 -7.39 11.45
C THR A 118 2.03 -7.00 10.88
N LEU A 119 1.53 -7.77 9.91
CA LEU A 119 0.15 -7.65 9.43
C LEU A 119 -0.79 -8.45 10.32
N VAL A 120 -1.90 -7.82 10.70
CA VAL A 120 -2.93 -8.43 11.53
C VAL A 120 -4.29 -8.15 10.92
N THR A 121 -5.04 -9.19 10.56
CA THR A 121 -6.22 -9.08 9.69
C THR A 121 -7.57 -9.13 10.42
N SER A 122 -7.57 -9.39 11.73
CA SER A 122 -8.78 -9.47 12.55
C SER A 122 -8.71 -8.55 13.77
N PRO A 123 -9.86 -8.04 14.27
CA PRO A 123 -9.89 -7.27 15.52
C PRO A 123 -9.40 -8.04 16.74
N GLY A 124 -9.67 -9.35 16.80
CA GLY A 124 -9.25 -10.22 17.90
C GLY A 124 -7.73 -10.39 17.95
N ASP A 125 -7.12 -10.71 16.81
CA ASP A 125 -5.66 -10.83 16.70
C ASP A 125 -4.97 -9.48 16.95
N ARG A 126 -5.63 -8.36 16.59
CA ARG A 126 -5.10 -7.02 16.86
C ARG A 126 -5.01 -6.76 18.36
N ALA A 127 -6.07 -7.08 19.10
CA ALA A 127 -6.08 -6.95 20.56
C ALA A 127 -5.03 -7.89 21.20
N ALA A 128 -4.94 -9.14 20.74
CA ALA A 128 -3.93 -10.08 21.22
C ALA A 128 -2.51 -9.58 20.94
N HIS A 129 -2.23 -9.08 19.73
CA HIS A 129 -0.92 -8.54 19.38
C HIS A 129 -0.52 -7.35 20.26
N GLU A 130 -1.45 -6.44 20.53
CA GLU A 130 -1.20 -5.29 21.40
C GLU A 130 -0.83 -5.71 22.83
N LEU A 131 -1.57 -6.68 23.40
CA LEU A 131 -1.32 -7.20 24.74
C LEU A 131 -0.01 -8.02 24.81
N ASP A 132 0.17 -8.96 23.88
CA ASP A 132 1.23 -9.97 23.96
C ASP A 132 2.58 -9.48 23.42
N ARG A 133 2.58 -8.56 22.45
CA ARG A 133 3.78 -8.19 21.69
C ARG A 133 4.22 -6.75 21.88
N LEU A 134 3.29 -5.82 22.16
CA LEU A 134 3.60 -4.39 22.21
C LEU A 134 3.83 -3.84 23.62
N THR A 135 3.63 -4.65 24.67
CA THR A 135 3.86 -4.22 26.06
C THR A 135 5.28 -3.68 26.25
N GLY A 136 5.39 -2.38 26.56
CA GLY A 136 6.66 -1.66 26.76
C GLY A 136 7.45 -1.35 25.48
N ARG A 137 6.88 -1.60 24.29
CA ARG A 137 7.51 -1.34 22.99
C ARG A 137 6.83 -0.17 22.27
N THR A 138 7.58 0.53 21.44
CA THR A 138 7.02 1.55 20.54
C THR A 138 6.66 0.91 19.21
N ALA A 139 5.42 1.08 18.77
CA ALA A 139 4.95 0.67 17.46
C ALA A 139 4.03 1.72 16.86
N VAL A 140 3.91 1.72 15.53
CA VAL A 140 2.97 2.55 14.78
C VAL A 140 1.95 1.65 14.10
N ARG A 141 0.67 2.00 14.23
CA ARG A 141 -0.42 1.27 13.58
C ARG A 141 -0.79 1.96 12.27
N LEU A 142 -0.69 1.24 11.16
CA LEU A 142 -1.13 1.71 9.84
C LEU A 142 -2.41 0.98 9.41
N PRO A 143 -3.47 1.69 8.98
CA PRO A 143 -4.76 1.10 8.61
C PRO A 143 -4.75 0.58 7.16
N VAL A 144 -3.85 -0.37 6.85
CA VAL A 144 -3.65 -0.88 5.48
C VAL A 144 -4.93 -1.46 4.88
N GLY A 145 -5.72 -2.20 5.65
CA GLY A 145 -6.99 -2.77 5.23
C GLY A 145 -7.99 -1.74 4.74
N LEU A 146 -8.12 -0.63 5.47
CA LEU A 146 -8.97 0.49 5.07
C LEU A 146 -8.48 1.13 3.77
N TRP A 147 -7.16 1.33 3.63
CA TRP A 147 -6.61 1.89 2.40
C TRP A 147 -6.83 0.96 1.20
N VAL A 148 -6.66 -0.36 1.37
CA VAL A 148 -6.95 -1.35 0.34
C VAL A 148 -8.42 -1.33 -0.06
N ALA A 149 -9.34 -1.25 0.91
CA ALA A 149 -10.77 -1.16 0.64
C ALA A 149 -11.16 0.11 -0.16
N GLN A 150 -10.38 1.19 -0.03
CA GLN A 150 -10.60 2.46 -0.74
C GLN A 150 -9.95 2.51 -2.13
N LEU A 151 -9.03 1.60 -2.46
CA LEU A 151 -8.31 1.60 -3.74
C LEU A 151 -9.23 1.62 -4.97
N PRO A 152 -10.31 0.82 -5.06
CA PRO A 152 -11.14 0.79 -6.26
C PRO A 152 -11.74 2.17 -6.57
N ASP A 153 -12.16 2.91 -5.55
CA ASP A 153 -12.75 4.24 -5.71
C ASP A 153 -11.69 5.28 -6.08
N ALA A 154 -10.54 5.22 -5.43
CA ALA A 154 -9.42 6.13 -5.70
C ALA A 154 -8.88 5.95 -7.13
N ILE A 155 -8.71 4.71 -7.59
CA ILE A 155 -8.26 4.38 -8.95
C ILE A 155 -9.29 4.85 -9.99
N ARG A 156 -10.59 4.63 -9.74
CA ARG A 156 -11.67 5.14 -10.61
C ARG A 156 -11.64 6.66 -10.71
N ALA A 157 -11.43 7.37 -9.61
CA ALA A 157 -11.32 8.83 -9.62
C ALA A 157 -10.10 9.34 -10.41
N ALA A 158 -8.95 8.67 -10.27
CA ALA A 158 -7.72 9.01 -10.99
C ALA A 158 -7.85 8.79 -12.50
N THR A 159 -8.49 7.70 -12.92
CA THR A 159 -8.63 7.30 -14.33
C THR A 159 -9.77 8.03 -15.05
N SER A 160 -10.80 8.49 -14.33
CA SER A 160 -11.95 9.21 -14.90
C SER A 160 -11.74 10.72 -15.05
N LYS A 161 -10.68 11.28 -14.46
CA LYS A 161 -10.38 12.72 -14.51
C LYS A 161 -10.17 13.15 -15.97
N PRO A 162 -10.98 14.06 -16.53
CA PRO A 162 -10.77 14.56 -17.88
C PRO A 162 -9.38 15.21 -17.94
N ARG A 163 -8.53 14.78 -18.88
CA ARG A 163 -7.31 15.52 -19.22
C ARG A 163 -7.73 16.97 -19.49
N ARG A 164 -7.37 17.90 -18.61
CA ARG A 164 -7.61 19.33 -18.86
C ARG A 164 -7.07 19.66 -20.25
N PRO A 165 -7.88 20.18 -21.18
CA PRO A 165 -7.37 20.60 -22.48
C PRO A 165 -6.24 21.59 -22.23
N GLY A 166 -5.06 21.26 -22.76
CA GLY A 166 -3.84 22.03 -22.54
C GLY A 166 -4.10 23.50 -22.80
N ARG A 167 -3.74 24.34 -21.83
CA ARG A 167 -3.80 25.80 -21.97
C ARG A 167 -2.91 26.17 -23.16
N ARG A 168 -3.55 26.38 -24.32
CA ARG A 168 -2.89 26.84 -25.54
C ARG A 168 -2.18 28.16 -25.18
N PRO A 169 -0.87 28.30 -25.42
CA PRO A 169 -0.20 29.57 -25.16
C PRO A 169 -0.89 30.65 -26.02
N ALA A 170 -1.27 31.76 -25.38
CA ALA A 170 -1.73 32.94 -26.10
C ALA A 170 -0.60 33.42 -27.00
N ALA A 171 -0.92 33.60 -28.27
CA ALA A 171 -0.04 34.13 -29.31
C ALA A 171 0.36 35.58 -29.03
#